data_AF-A0A101HK15-F1
#
_entry.id   AF-A0A101HK15-F1
#
_cell.length_a   1.000
_cell.length_b   1.000
_cell.length_c   1.000
_cell.angle_alpha   90.00
_cell.angle_beta   90.00
_cell.angle_gamma   90.00
#
_symmetry.space_group_name_H-M   'P 1'
#
loop_
_entity.id
_entity.type
_entity.pdbx_description
1 polymer ?
#
loop_
_entity_poly.entity_id
_entity_poly.type
_entity_poly.pdbx_seq_one_letter_code
_entity_poly.pdbx_strand_id
1 'polypeptide(L)'
;VNSQKPKENQEMAWKFISYMLSHAEEYLEKVAIIIPTNELLESETFKNYPYSDVFISDLEKSTVVYFSESSAKIQSLIKEAVESVMLSGTSSQNALNTLRRKVQEVLDDQY
;
A
#
# COMPACT_ATOMS: atom_id res chain seq x y z
N VAL A 1 8.02 10.48 -10.07
CA VAL A 1 9.33 10.68 -10.74
C VAL A 1 10.11 11.75 -9.98
N ASN A 2 11.41 11.56 -9.75
CA ASN A 2 12.22 12.48 -8.94
C ASN A 2 12.31 13.87 -9.61
N SER A 3 11.74 14.89 -8.96
CA SER A 3 11.66 16.27 -9.47
C SER A 3 13.02 16.98 -9.54
N GLN A 4 14.04 16.48 -8.84
CA GLN A 4 15.39 17.06 -8.82
C GLN A 4 16.24 16.63 -10.04
N LYS A 5 15.76 15.71 -10.88
CA LYS A 5 16.50 15.25 -12.07
C LYS A 5 16.25 16.16 -13.28
N PRO A 6 17.16 16.20 -14.27
CA PRO A 6 16.91 16.92 -15.52
C PRO A 6 15.60 16.50 -16.19
N LYS A 7 14.93 17.43 -16.88
CA LYS A 7 13.61 17.21 -17.48
C LYS A 7 13.58 16.00 -18.41
N GLU A 8 14.60 15.83 -19.23
CA GLU A 8 14.74 14.69 -20.15
C GLU A 8 14.71 13.34 -19.40
N ASN A 9 15.43 13.23 -18.28
CA ASN A 9 15.39 12.02 -17.44
C ASN A 9 14.00 11.78 -16.86
N GLN A 10 13.30 12.85 -16.46
CA GLN A 10 11.95 12.71 -15.93
C GLN A 10 10.98 12.21 -17.02
N GLU A 11 11.06 12.78 -18.22
CA GLU A 11 10.27 12.35 -19.38
C GLU A 11 10.55 10.89 -19.75
N MET A 12 11.82 10.48 -19.76
CA MET A 12 12.17 9.10 -20.05
C MET A 12 11.76 8.13 -18.94
N ALA A 13 11.86 8.54 -17.68
CA ALA A 13 11.36 7.74 -16.57
C ALA A 13 9.84 7.51 -16.68
N TRP A 14 9.07 8.53 -17.07
CA TRP A 14 7.63 8.38 -17.29
C TRP A 14 7.30 7.45 -18.45
N LYS A 15 8.01 7.57 -19.58
CA LYS A 15 7.86 6.64 -20.72
C LYS A 15 8.18 5.21 -20.32
N PHE A 16 9.25 5.02 -19.54
CA PHE A 16 9.63 3.71 -19.02
C PHE A 16 8.57 3.14 -18.08
N ILE A 17 8.05 3.92 -17.13
CA ILE A 17 6.95 3.50 -16.25
C ILE A 17 5.72 3.10 -17.08
N SER A 18 5.34 3.91 -18.07
CA SER A 18 4.21 3.61 -18.95
C SER A 18 4.40 2.28 -19.69
N TYR A 19 5.60 2.05 -20.24
CA TYR A 19 5.95 0.79 -20.88
C TYR A 19 5.84 -0.39 -19.90
N MET A 20 6.39 -0.27 -18.69
CA MET A 20 6.30 -1.36 -17.71
C MET A 20 4.84 -1.65 -17.34
N LEU A 21 4.01 -0.61 -17.16
CA LEU A 21 2.61 -0.78 -16.79
C LEU A 21 1.71 -1.30 -17.94
N SER A 22 2.17 -1.26 -19.19
CA SER A 22 1.39 -1.77 -20.33
C SER A 22 1.44 -3.29 -20.50
N HIS A 23 2.15 -4.01 -19.63
CA HIS A 23 2.36 -5.47 -19.74
C HIS A 23 1.63 -6.24 -18.62
N ALA A 24 0.45 -5.75 -18.20
CA ALA A 24 -0.28 -6.24 -17.03
C ALA A 24 -0.56 -7.76 -17.04
N GLU A 25 -0.92 -8.33 -18.20
CA GLU A 25 -1.14 -9.78 -18.31
C GLU A 25 0.15 -10.59 -18.12
N GLU A 26 1.27 -10.13 -18.66
CA GLU A 26 2.57 -10.80 -18.49
C GLU A 26 2.96 -10.86 -17.00
N TYR A 27 2.75 -9.77 -16.26
CA TYR A 27 2.99 -9.75 -14.82
C TYR A 27 2.11 -10.74 -14.06
N LEU A 28 0.84 -10.86 -14.43
CA LEU A 28 -0.07 -11.82 -13.82
C LEU A 28 0.39 -13.25 -14.10
N GLU A 29 0.66 -13.58 -15.36
CA GLU A 29 0.98 -14.94 -15.77
C GLU A 29 2.35 -15.42 -15.29
N LYS A 30 3.36 -14.55 -15.30
CA LYS A 30 4.74 -14.95 -15.00
C LYS A 30 5.05 -14.92 -13.52
N VAL A 31 4.48 -13.98 -12.78
CA VAL A 31 4.85 -13.71 -11.38
C VAL A 31 3.66 -13.44 -10.46
N ALA A 32 2.43 -13.69 -10.92
CA ALA A 32 1.20 -13.51 -10.13
C ALA A 32 1.01 -12.09 -9.57
N ILE A 33 1.54 -11.07 -10.26
CA ILE A 33 1.32 -9.67 -9.88
C ILE A 33 0.10 -9.13 -10.63
N ILE A 34 -0.91 -8.71 -9.88
CA ILE A 34 -2.09 -8.05 -10.43
C ILE A 34 -1.82 -6.55 -10.54
N ILE A 35 -1.80 -6.02 -11.76
CA ILE A 35 -1.83 -4.58 -12.03
C ILE A 35 -3.30 -4.22 -12.30
N PRO A 36 -4.03 -3.57 -11.37
CA PRO A 36 -5.48 -3.43 -11.45
C PRO A 36 -5.91 -2.33 -12.44
N THR A 37 -5.56 -2.48 -13.71
CA THR A 37 -6.12 -1.70 -14.81
C THR A 37 -7.47 -2.29 -15.21
N ASN A 38 -8.40 -1.45 -15.67
CA ASN A 38 -9.69 -1.94 -16.18
C ASN A 38 -9.49 -2.98 -17.29
N GLU A 39 -8.51 -2.78 -18.16
CA GLU A 39 -8.16 -3.71 -19.23
C GLU A 39 -7.80 -5.10 -18.70
N LEU A 40 -6.92 -5.21 -17.69
CA LEU A 40 -6.59 -6.49 -17.08
C LEU A 40 -7.82 -7.10 -16.41
N LEU A 41 -8.55 -6.33 -15.60
CA LEU A 41 -9.69 -6.86 -14.83
C LEU A 41 -10.84 -7.34 -15.73
N GLU A 42 -10.96 -6.79 -16.93
CA GLU A 42 -11.94 -7.22 -17.93
C GLU A 42 -11.46 -8.37 -18.81
N SER A 43 -10.17 -8.73 -18.79
CA SER A 43 -9.59 -9.73 -19.68
C SER A 43 -9.94 -11.16 -19.29
N GLU A 44 -9.90 -12.07 -20.27
CA GLU A 44 -10.09 -13.50 -20.01
C GLU A 44 -8.98 -14.07 -19.14
N THR A 45 -7.75 -13.58 -19.31
CA THR A 45 -6.58 -13.97 -18.52
C THR A 45 -6.85 -13.78 -17.03
N PHE A 46 -7.36 -12.61 -16.64
CA PHE A 46 -7.70 -12.33 -15.25
C PHE A 46 -8.94 -13.10 -14.78
N LYS A 47 -10.02 -13.08 -15.56
CA LYS A 47 -11.29 -13.75 -15.17
C LYS A 47 -11.14 -15.25 -14.97
N ASN A 48 -10.24 -15.89 -15.71
CA ASN A 48 -9.94 -17.32 -15.58
C ASN A 48 -8.79 -17.61 -14.59
N TYR A 49 -8.14 -16.59 -14.04
CA TYR A 49 -7.05 -16.75 -13.08
C TYR A 49 -7.60 -17.25 -11.73
N PRO A 50 -6.91 -18.18 -11.04
CA PRO A 50 -7.34 -18.64 -9.73
C PRO A 50 -7.53 -17.49 -8.73
N TYR A 51 -8.64 -17.51 -8.00
CA TYR A 51 -9.00 -16.53 -6.95
C TYR A 51 -9.24 -15.08 -7.44
N SER A 52 -9.41 -14.87 -8.74
CA SER A 52 -9.73 -13.55 -9.31
C SER A 52 -11.03 -12.95 -8.77
N ASP A 53 -12.02 -13.80 -8.50
CA ASP A 53 -13.30 -13.47 -7.87
C ASP A 53 -13.13 -12.96 -6.44
N VAL A 54 -12.28 -13.61 -5.64
CA VAL A 54 -11.94 -13.17 -4.28
C VAL A 54 -11.24 -11.81 -4.32
N PHE A 55 -10.25 -11.65 -5.19
CA PHE A 55 -9.50 -10.39 -5.32
C PHE A 55 -10.42 -9.22 -5.66
N ILE A 56 -11.31 -9.37 -6.65
CA ILE A 56 -12.25 -8.31 -7.04
C ILE A 56 -13.23 -7.99 -5.92
N SER A 57 -13.81 -9.01 -5.28
CA SER A 57 -14.73 -8.82 -4.16
C SER A 57 -14.09 -8.03 -3.01
N ASP A 58 -12.80 -8.22 -2.76
CA ASP A 58 -12.06 -7.48 -1.72
C ASP A 58 -11.69 -6.07 -2.19
N LEU A 59 -11.27 -5.91 -3.45
CA LEU A 59 -10.93 -4.62 -4.03
C LEU A 59 -12.14 -3.66 -4.03
N GLU A 60 -13.33 -4.14 -4.37
CA GLU A 60 -14.58 -3.36 -4.36
C GLU A 60 -14.94 -2.80 -2.98
N LYS A 61 -14.51 -3.48 -1.91
CA LYS A 61 -14.77 -3.08 -0.52
C LYS A 61 -13.59 -2.31 0.08
N SER A 62 -12.48 -2.24 -0.64
CA SER A 62 -11.25 -1.62 -0.15
C SER A 62 -11.36 -0.10 -0.12
N THR A 63 -10.54 0.52 0.72
CA THR A 63 -10.39 1.98 0.79
C THR A 63 -8.96 2.35 0.47
N VAL A 64 -8.77 3.46 -0.25
CA VAL A 64 -7.43 4.02 -0.49
C VAL A 64 -6.79 4.38 0.85
N VAL A 65 -5.61 3.82 1.11
CA VAL A 65 -4.80 4.20 2.28
C VAL A 65 -4.06 5.49 1.93
N TYR A 66 -4.54 6.61 2.46
CA TYR A 66 -3.85 7.90 2.31
C TYR A 66 -2.61 7.93 3.22
N PHE A 67 -1.45 8.19 2.64
CA PHE A 67 -0.21 8.43 3.38
C PHE A 67 -0.01 9.92 3.60
N SER A 68 0.06 10.33 4.85
CA SER A 68 0.58 11.63 5.30
C SER A 68 2.04 11.51 5.70
N GLU A 69 2.71 12.66 5.90
CA GLU A 69 4.12 12.75 6.30
C GLU A 69 4.47 11.82 7.48
N SER A 70 3.62 11.78 8.50
CA SER A 70 3.85 10.96 9.71
C SER A 70 3.32 9.53 9.63
N SER A 71 2.69 9.13 8.52
CA SER A 71 1.99 7.83 8.41
C SER A 71 2.93 6.64 8.66
N ALA A 72 4.17 6.67 8.16
CA ALA A 72 5.15 5.61 8.42
C ALA A 72 5.51 5.49 9.92
N LYS A 73 5.62 6.62 10.61
CA LYS A 73 5.89 6.64 12.05
C LYS A 73 4.69 6.10 12.83
N ILE A 74 3.48 6.53 12.49
CA ILE A 74 2.24 6.04 13.12
C ILE A 74 2.07 4.54 12.90
N GLN A 75 2.33 4.01 11.70
CA GLN A 75 2.30 2.57 11.42
C GLN A 75 3.29 1.78 12.31
N SER A 76 4.48 2.33 12.54
CA SER A 76 5.46 1.71 13.43
C SER A 76 4.95 1.67 14.89
N LEU A 77 4.30 2.74 15.35
CA LEU A 77 3.67 2.78 16.68
C LEU A 77 2.52 1.77 16.82
N ILE A 78 1.70 1.60 15.77
CA ILE A 78 0.63 0.59 15.75
C ILE A 78 1.24 -0.81 15.88
N LYS A 79 2.32 -1.10 15.13
CA LYS A 79 3.06 -2.35 15.24
C LYS A 79 3.56 -2.59 16.67
N GLU A 80 4.23 -1.61 17.28
CA GLU A 80 4.71 -1.70 18.67
C GLU A 80 3.57 -2.01 19.65
N ALA A 81 2.40 -1.37 19.49
CA ALA A 81 1.24 -1.59 20.34
C ALA A 81 0.73 -3.04 20.23
N VAL A 82 0.59 -3.56 19.00
CA VAL A 82 0.18 -4.95 18.75
C VAL A 82 1.19 -5.93 19.35
N GLU A 83 2.49 -5.70 19.13
CA GLU A 83 3.56 -6.54 19.69
C GLU A 83 3.57 -6.52 21.22
N SER A 84 3.29 -5.38 21.86
CA SER A 84 3.24 -5.29 23.34
C SER A 84 2.12 -6.14 23.96
N VAL A 85 1.00 -6.29 23.25
CA VAL A 85 -0.10 -7.17 23.67
C VAL A 85 0.30 -8.63 23.45
N MET A 86 0.76 -8.94 22.23
CA MET A 86 1.01 -10.31 21.80
C MET A 86 2.23 -10.96 22.46
N LEU A 87 3.31 -10.20 22.64
CA LEU A 87 4.60 -10.71 23.07
C LEU A 87 4.91 -10.42 24.54
N SER A 88 4.40 -9.30 25.07
CA SER A 88 4.68 -8.86 26.44
C SER A 88 3.49 -9.00 27.39
N GLY A 89 2.32 -9.42 26.90
CA GLY A 89 1.11 -9.65 27.72
C GLY A 89 0.48 -8.37 28.26
N THR A 90 0.77 -7.21 27.65
CA THR A 90 0.13 -5.94 28.03
C THR A 90 -1.36 -6.01 27.71
N SER A 91 -2.22 -5.45 28.56
CA SER A 91 -3.64 -5.38 28.24
C SER A 91 -3.89 -4.50 27.01
N SER A 92 -4.85 -4.89 26.16
CA SER A 92 -5.19 -4.13 24.95
C SER A 92 -5.55 -2.67 25.27
N GLN A 93 -6.18 -2.42 26.41
CA GLN A 93 -6.51 -1.08 26.86
C GLN A 93 -5.26 -0.24 27.14
N ASN A 94 -4.25 -0.80 27.82
CA ASN A 94 -3.02 -0.08 28.13
C ASN A 94 -2.15 0.16 26.90
N ALA A 95 -2.09 -0.82 25.98
CA ALA A 95 -1.42 -0.68 24.70
C ALA A 95 -2.08 0.42 23.85
N LEU A 96 -3.42 0.46 23.79
CA LEU A 96 -4.16 1.50 23.07
C LEU A 96 -3.96 2.89 23.68
N ASN A 97 -3.97 3.01 25.02
CA ASN A 97 -3.71 4.28 25.69
C ASN A 97 -2.31 4.80 25.38
N THR A 98 -1.31 3.91 25.37
CA THR A 98 0.08 4.25 25.03
C THR A 98 0.20 4.67 23.56
N LEU A 99 -0.44 3.92 22.65
CA LEU A 99 -0.48 4.24 21.23
C LEU A 99 -1.06 5.63 21.00
N ARG A 100 -2.22 5.94 21.58
CA ARG A 100 -2.88 7.25 21.45
C ARG A 100 -1.97 8.39 21.87
N ARG A 101 -1.31 8.27 23.03
CA ARG A 101 -0.37 9.27 23.51
C ARG A 101 0.80 9.47 22.53
N LYS A 102 1.48 8.40 22.12
CA LYS A 102 2.61 8.49 21.19
C LYS A 102 2.22 9.02 19.80
N VAL A 103 1.02 8.68 19.31
CA VAL A 103 0.50 9.22 18.05
C VAL A 103 0.24 10.72 18.18
N GLN A 104 -0.34 11.16 19.30
CA GLN A 104 -0.56 12.59 19.54
C GLN A 104 0.77 13.36 19.58
N GLU A 105 1.79 12.84 20.27
CA GLU A 105 3.14 13.44 20.29
C GLU A 105 3.70 13.62 18.87
N VAL A 106 3.53 12.63 17.98
CA VAL A 106 3.97 12.72 16.59
C VAL A 106 3.19 13.77 15.79
N LEU A 107 1.89 13.95 16.07
CA LEU A 107 1.07 14.95 15.39
C LEU A 107 1.37 16.37 15.90
N ASP A 108 1.66 16.51 17.19
CA ASP A 108 2.00 17.78 17.82
C ASP A 108 3.39 18.27 17.36
N ASP A 109 4.37 17.38 17.20
CA ASP A 109 5.72 17.70 16.70
C ASP A 109 5.77 18.24 15.25
N GLN A 110 4.65 18.18 14.52
CA GLN A 110 4.53 18.69 13.13
C GLN A 110 4.09 20.16 13.08
N TYR A 111 3.81 20.80 14.22
CA TYR A 111 3.38 22.20 14.35
C TYR A 111 4.25 22.98 15.36
#